data_AF-A0A6B2UGN4-F1
#
_entry.id   AF-A0A6B2UGN4-F1
#
_cell.length_a   1.000
_cell.length_b   1.000
_cell.length_c   1.000
_cell.angle_alpha   90.00
_cell.angle_beta   90.00
_cell.angle_gamma   90.00
#
_symmetry.space_group_name_H-M   'P 1'
#
loop_
_entity.id
_entity.type
_entity.pdbx_description
1 polymer ?
#
loop_
_entity_poly.entity_id
_entity_poly.type
_entity_poly.pdbx_seq_one_letter_code
_entity_poly.pdbx_strand_id
1 'polypeptide(L)'
;GRALRSWAHPGPRTHVSATPGTPLGGPAGPPRLLWAGHTAGANVVLFYDGLRLVRYAEAAGDGFGDPAIDFVRADGVDEAGAAVVAVARTDGNVRYLTAPWVKSVAQRDLRVPQRASTPFRTERDGTVWPFQQPGRKPAPDGGCTTWNAVQVTGRDGHARLYTDLGDLLPAHLTTGSPGAPGEVDDLASRTAWAPSACSLVAGQGRGVRAVNSWSYASQPLPEGAGTAQWACTRMETWRGGGTLTLAEYRAPGHPLGAVAAQAADSPSCGARRPDVLAGAMWKAPSGTWYVLAAGSEGVASITARDGIRGASPTRLFALPAREGATATLRAALVDGGTLDGLG
;
A
#
# COMPACT_ATOMS: atom_id res chain seq x y z
N GLY A 1 -26.60 -4.18 -22.30
CA GLY A 1 -27.03 -5.47 -22.90
C GLY A 1 -26.00 -6.57 -22.72
N ARG A 2 -24.95 -6.61 -23.56
CA ARG A 2 -23.90 -7.66 -23.52
C ARG A 2 -23.20 -7.78 -22.17
N ALA A 3 -22.70 -6.67 -21.62
CA ALA A 3 -21.98 -6.67 -20.35
C ALA A 3 -22.80 -7.26 -19.18
N LEU A 4 -24.09 -6.90 -19.07
CA LEU A 4 -24.99 -7.46 -18.04
C LEU A 4 -25.23 -8.97 -18.22
N ARG A 5 -25.34 -9.45 -19.47
CA ARG A 5 -25.44 -10.89 -19.73
C ARG A 5 -24.17 -11.63 -19.36
N SER A 6 -23.01 -11.07 -19.71
CA SER A 6 -21.70 -11.63 -19.35
C SER A 6 -21.50 -11.68 -17.84
N TRP A 7 -21.97 -10.67 -17.10
CA TRP A 7 -21.93 -10.69 -15.65
C TRP A 7 -22.84 -11.77 -15.05
N ALA A 8 -24.08 -11.88 -15.53
CA ALA A 8 -24.99 -12.91 -15.04
C ALA A 8 -24.49 -14.32 -15.38
N HIS A 9 -23.98 -14.52 -16.60
CA HIS A 9 -23.53 -15.80 -17.14
C HIS A 9 -22.33 -15.59 -18.08
N PRO A 10 -21.09 -15.62 -17.57
CA PRO A 10 -19.90 -15.49 -18.40
C PRO A 10 -19.84 -16.60 -19.45
N GLY A 11 -19.52 -16.25 -20.70
CA GLY A 11 -19.38 -17.23 -21.76
C GLY A 11 -18.12 -18.09 -21.59
N PRO A 12 -17.98 -19.22 -22.30
CA PRO A 12 -16.84 -20.12 -22.17
C PRO A 12 -15.49 -19.49 -22.55
N ARG A 13 -15.53 -18.44 -23.38
CA ARG A 13 -14.34 -17.66 -23.75
C ARG A 13 -14.14 -16.42 -22.89
N THR A 14 -15.06 -16.09 -21.99
CA THR A 14 -14.94 -14.88 -21.17
C THR A 14 -13.89 -15.09 -20.09
N HIS A 15 -12.85 -14.26 -20.09
CA HIS A 15 -11.88 -14.23 -19.00
C HIS A 15 -12.52 -13.63 -17.75
N VAL A 16 -12.57 -14.41 -16.67
CA VAL A 16 -13.10 -13.97 -15.38
C VAL A 16 -11.94 -13.76 -14.42
N SER A 17 -11.83 -12.56 -13.86
CA SER A 17 -10.85 -12.24 -12.82
C SER A 17 -11.54 -11.66 -11.60
N ALA A 18 -10.93 -11.82 -10.43
CA ALA A 18 -11.45 -11.23 -9.21
C ALA A 18 -10.32 -10.87 -8.25
N THR A 19 -10.43 -9.71 -7.62
CA THR A 19 -9.65 -9.41 -6.42
C THR A 19 -9.84 -10.53 -5.41
N PRO A 20 -8.79 -11.00 -4.73
CA PRO A 20 -8.92 -12.05 -3.74
C PRO A 20 -10.09 -11.79 -2.78
N GLY A 21 -11.08 -12.68 -2.77
CA GLY A 21 -12.17 -12.71 -1.77
C GLY A 21 -13.40 -11.95 -2.21
N THR A 22 -13.42 -11.54 -3.46
CA THR A 22 -14.61 -11.06 -4.13
C THR A 22 -15.49 -12.25 -4.52
N PRO A 23 -16.75 -12.32 -4.06
CA PRO A 23 -17.69 -13.30 -4.55
C PRO A 23 -17.86 -13.15 -6.06
N LEU A 24 -17.79 -14.27 -6.78
CA LEU A 24 -18.15 -14.37 -8.18
C LEU A 24 -19.66 -14.52 -8.33
N GLY A 25 -20.17 -14.37 -9.55
CA GLY A 25 -21.57 -14.56 -9.89
C GLY A 25 -22.32 -13.26 -10.16
N GLY A 26 -23.61 -13.39 -10.49
CA GLY A 26 -24.47 -12.30 -10.91
C GLY A 26 -24.63 -11.18 -9.87
N PRO A 27 -25.23 -10.04 -10.25
CA PRO A 27 -25.38 -8.87 -9.38
C PRO A 27 -26.08 -9.22 -8.05
N ALA A 28 -25.52 -8.78 -6.92
CA ALA A 28 -26.14 -8.99 -5.61
C ALA A 28 -27.35 -8.05 -5.37
N GLY A 29 -27.37 -6.92 -6.07
CA GLY A 29 -28.47 -5.96 -6.12
C GLY A 29 -28.62 -5.37 -7.53
N PRO A 30 -29.56 -4.42 -7.73
CA PRO A 30 -29.76 -3.77 -9.02
C PRO A 30 -28.45 -3.14 -9.52
N PRO A 31 -27.90 -3.57 -10.67
CA PRO A 31 -26.62 -3.08 -11.15
C PRO A 31 -26.73 -1.62 -11.59
N ARG A 32 -25.92 -0.75 -10.99
CA ARG A 32 -25.81 0.67 -11.36
C ARG A 32 -24.69 0.85 -12.37
N LEU A 33 -24.99 1.44 -13.53
CA LEU A 33 -23.98 1.83 -14.50
C LEU A 33 -23.22 3.04 -13.97
N LEU A 34 -21.90 2.89 -13.80
CA LEU A 34 -21.02 4.01 -13.43
C LEU A 34 -20.43 4.69 -14.66
N TRP A 35 -20.01 3.88 -15.65
CA TRP A 35 -19.39 4.40 -16.86
C TRP A 35 -19.44 3.38 -18.00
N ALA A 36 -19.53 3.86 -19.23
CA ALA A 36 -19.38 3.06 -20.44
C ALA A 36 -18.69 3.89 -21.51
N GLY A 37 -17.62 3.36 -22.10
CA GLY A 37 -16.86 4.09 -23.11
C GLY A 37 -15.83 3.24 -23.81
N HIS A 38 -15.12 3.88 -24.74
CA HIS A 38 -14.05 3.26 -25.51
C HIS A 38 -12.69 3.71 -24.98
N THR A 39 -11.81 2.76 -24.67
CA THR A 39 -10.48 3.06 -24.13
C THR A 39 -9.52 1.93 -24.46
N ALA A 40 -8.28 2.28 -24.84
CA ALA A 40 -7.21 1.32 -25.09
C ALA A 40 -7.62 0.18 -26.06
N GLY A 41 -8.36 0.52 -27.13
CA GLY A 41 -8.82 -0.44 -28.13
C GLY A 41 -10.00 -1.33 -27.68
N ALA A 42 -10.55 -1.13 -26.47
CA ALA A 42 -11.65 -1.92 -25.93
C ALA A 42 -12.90 -1.07 -25.64
N ASN A 43 -14.07 -1.67 -25.80
CA ASN A 43 -15.31 -1.19 -25.20
C ASN A 43 -15.35 -1.66 -23.75
N VAL A 44 -15.43 -0.71 -22.82
CA VAL A 44 -15.38 -0.99 -21.38
C VAL A 44 -16.65 -0.47 -20.72
N VAL A 45 -17.19 -1.25 -19.79
CA VAL A 45 -18.37 -0.90 -18.99
C VAL A 45 -18.08 -1.18 -17.52
N LEU A 46 -18.33 -0.20 -16.66
CA LEU A 46 -18.14 -0.30 -15.22
C LEU A 46 -19.49 -0.23 -14.51
N PHE A 47 -19.76 -1.22 -13.65
CA PHE A 47 -20.96 -1.29 -12.82
C PHE A 47 -20.63 -1.33 -11.33
N TYR A 48 -21.63 -1.01 -10.52
CA TYR A 48 -21.64 -1.22 -9.07
C TYR A 48 -22.97 -1.84 -8.61
N ASP A 49 -22.93 -2.95 -7.89
CA ASP A 49 -24.13 -3.63 -7.35
C ASP A 49 -24.43 -3.30 -5.88
N GLY A 50 -23.66 -2.42 -5.24
CA GLY A 50 -23.76 -2.12 -3.82
C GLY A 50 -22.72 -2.83 -2.95
N LEU A 51 -22.03 -3.85 -3.48
CA LEU A 51 -20.95 -4.57 -2.78
C LEU A 51 -19.67 -4.67 -3.62
N ARG A 52 -19.79 -4.68 -4.95
CA ARG A 52 -18.70 -4.95 -5.89
C ARG A 52 -18.71 -3.98 -7.05
N LEU A 53 -17.52 -3.55 -7.46
CA LEU A 53 -17.30 -3.01 -8.79
C LEU A 53 -17.12 -4.16 -9.78
N VAL A 54 -17.75 -4.04 -10.94
CA VAL A 54 -17.62 -5.02 -12.02
C VAL A 54 -17.26 -4.29 -13.30
N ARG A 55 -16.10 -4.63 -13.85
CA ARG A 55 -15.61 -4.09 -15.12
C ARG A 55 -15.77 -5.16 -16.19
N TYR A 56 -16.49 -4.85 -17.25
CA TYR A 56 -16.52 -5.63 -18.48
C TYR A 56 -15.66 -4.94 -19.53
N ALA A 57 -14.87 -5.72 -20.29
CA ALA A 57 -14.09 -5.23 -21.41
C ALA A 57 -14.19 -6.19 -22.60
N GLU A 58 -14.38 -5.68 -23.80
CA GLU A 58 -14.29 -6.46 -25.04
C GLU A 58 -13.55 -5.65 -26.10
N ALA A 59 -12.85 -6.32 -27.01
CA ALA A 59 -12.20 -5.64 -28.14
C ALA A 59 -13.23 -4.80 -28.93
N ALA A 60 -12.81 -3.63 -29.40
CA ALA A 60 -13.66 -2.80 -30.24
C ALA A 60 -13.67 -3.32 -31.69
N GLY A 61 -14.82 -3.20 -32.36
CA GLY A 61 -14.97 -3.58 -33.77
C GLY A 61 -14.83 -5.09 -34.00
N ASP A 62 -14.09 -5.45 -35.04
CA ASP A 62 -13.68 -6.81 -35.41
C ASP A 62 -12.34 -7.23 -34.76
N GLY A 63 -11.86 -6.44 -33.79
CA GLY A 63 -10.63 -6.73 -33.06
C GLY A 63 -10.65 -8.11 -32.40
N PHE A 64 -9.52 -8.81 -32.49
CA PHE A 64 -9.33 -10.09 -31.82
C PHE A 64 -9.10 -9.88 -30.32
N GLY A 65 -9.94 -10.47 -29.49
CA GLY A 65 -9.78 -10.46 -28.04
C GLY A 65 -11.03 -11.01 -27.36
N ASP A 66 -10.84 -12.05 -26.56
CA ASP A 66 -11.93 -12.60 -25.77
C ASP A 66 -12.40 -11.59 -24.70
N PRO A 67 -13.71 -11.47 -24.43
CA PRO A 67 -14.20 -10.55 -23.42
C PRO A 67 -13.64 -10.86 -22.04
N ALA A 68 -13.40 -9.83 -21.24
CA ALA A 68 -12.98 -9.95 -19.85
C ALA A 68 -14.04 -9.36 -18.91
N ILE A 69 -14.17 -9.97 -17.74
CA ILE A 69 -14.94 -9.46 -16.62
C ILE A 69 -14.12 -9.54 -15.33
N ASP A 70 -13.95 -8.38 -14.70
CA ASP A 70 -13.16 -8.22 -13.49
C ASP A 70 -14.08 -7.85 -12.33
N PHE A 71 -13.96 -8.55 -11.20
CA PHE A 71 -14.73 -8.34 -9.98
C PHE A 71 -13.85 -7.78 -8.86
N VAL A 72 -14.26 -6.66 -8.28
CA VAL A 72 -13.51 -6.02 -7.18
C VAL A 72 -14.46 -5.72 -6.02
N ARG A 73 -14.06 -6.10 -4.80
CA ARG A 73 -14.77 -5.73 -3.57
C ARG A 73 -14.75 -4.21 -3.40
N ALA A 74 -15.92 -3.65 -3.07
CA ALA A 74 -16.10 -2.21 -2.82
C ALA A 74 -17.17 -1.99 -1.73
N ASP A 75 -17.35 -2.96 -0.85
CA ASP A 75 -18.27 -2.89 0.28
C ASP A 75 -17.76 -1.91 1.33
N GLY A 76 -18.60 -0.97 1.74
CA GLY A 76 -18.23 0.06 2.73
C GLY A 76 -17.15 1.03 2.25
N VAL A 77 -16.92 1.14 0.94
CA VAL A 77 -16.03 2.18 0.39
C VAL A 77 -16.58 3.56 0.72
N ASP A 78 -15.74 4.42 1.29
CA ASP A 78 -16.07 5.80 1.62
C ASP A 78 -15.72 6.75 0.47
N GLU A 79 -15.94 8.05 0.68
CA GLU A 79 -15.69 9.08 -0.33
C GLU A 79 -14.20 9.13 -0.78
N ALA A 80 -13.27 8.86 0.14
CA ALA A 80 -11.85 8.79 -0.17
C ALA A 80 -11.53 7.55 -1.01
N GLY A 81 -11.93 6.36 -0.55
CA GLY A 81 -11.70 5.10 -1.27
C GLY A 81 -12.38 5.03 -2.64
N ALA A 82 -13.45 5.81 -2.87
CA ALA A 82 -14.18 5.84 -4.14
C ALA A 82 -13.73 6.96 -5.11
N ALA A 83 -12.64 7.69 -4.80
CA ALA A 83 -12.26 8.87 -5.58
C ALA A 83 -11.80 8.57 -7.02
N VAL A 84 -11.16 7.43 -7.26
CA VAL A 84 -10.64 7.01 -8.58
C VAL A 84 -10.73 5.50 -8.79
N VAL A 85 -11.01 5.06 -10.02
CA VAL A 85 -11.10 3.65 -10.42
C VAL A 85 -10.35 3.42 -11.72
N ALA A 86 -9.50 2.41 -11.82
CA ALA A 86 -8.84 2.03 -13.07
C ALA A 86 -9.86 1.41 -14.04
N VAL A 87 -9.94 1.92 -15.26
CA VAL A 87 -10.85 1.42 -16.31
C VAL A 87 -10.13 0.75 -17.46
N ALA A 88 -8.83 1.02 -17.64
CA ALA A 88 -8.01 0.34 -18.62
C ALA A 88 -6.53 0.39 -18.25
N ARG A 89 -5.80 -0.62 -18.71
CA ARG A 89 -4.34 -0.73 -18.59
C ARG A 89 -3.79 -1.09 -19.96
N THR A 90 -2.88 -0.29 -20.51
CA THR A 90 -2.17 -0.59 -21.76
C THR A 90 -0.78 -0.02 -21.76
N ASP A 91 0.20 -0.79 -22.21
CA ASP A 91 1.61 -0.37 -22.41
C ASP A 91 2.28 0.31 -21.21
N GLY A 92 1.82 0.02 -20.00
CA GLY A 92 2.35 0.62 -18.77
C GLY A 92 1.68 1.86 -18.30
N ASN A 93 0.57 2.19 -18.93
CA ASN A 93 -0.26 3.30 -18.57
C ASN A 93 -1.61 2.81 -18.08
N VAL A 94 -2.24 3.60 -17.23
CA VAL A 94 -3.53 3.35 -16.61
C VAL A 94 -4.44 4.52 -16.92
N ARG A 95 -5.66 4.21 -17.35
CA ARG A 95 -6.75 5.19 -17.45
C ARG A 95 -7.59 5.05 -16.20
N TYR A 96 -7.78 6.15 -15.49
CA TYR A 96 -8.67 6.20 -14.34
C TYR A 96 -9.96 6.92 -14.70
N LEU A 97 -11.07 6.48 -14.12
CA LEU A 97 -12.30 7.23 -13.99
C LEU A 97 -12.27 7.96 -12.64
N THR A 98 -12.63 9.24 -12.64
CA THR A 98 -12.69 10.07 -11.43
C THR A 98 -14.11 10.18 -10.91
N ALA A 99 -14.27 10.25 -9.59
CA ALA A 99 -15.57 10.48 -8.99
C ALA A 99 -16.06 11.94 -9.22
N PRO A 100 -17.38 12.20 -9.22
CA PRO A 100 -17.92 13.54 -9.49
C PRO A 100 -17.52 14.66 -8.50
N TRP A 101 -17.07 14.29 -7.30
CA TRP A 101 -16.57 15.20 -6.28
C TRP A 101 -15.07 15.51 -6.41
N VAL A 102 -14.37 14.87 -7.35
CA VAL A 102 -12.96 15.17 -7.64
C VAL A 102 -12.84 16.49 -8.38
N LYS A 103 -11.99 17.38 -7.88
CA LYS A 103 -11.70 18.69 -8.49
C LYS A 103 -10.53 18.62 -9.45
N SER A 104 -9.47 17.90 -9.08
CA SER A 104 -8.28 17.74 -9.91
C SER A 104 -7.55 16.43 -9.61
N VAL A 105 -6.80 15.94 -10.60
CA VAL A 105 -5.94 14.77 -10.45
C VAL A 105 -4.55 15.09 -10.96
N ALA A 106 -3.53 14.56 -10.31
CA ALA A 106 -2.14 14.67 -10.70
C ALA A 106 -1.41 13.34 -10.46
N GLN A 107 -0.26 13.14 -11.10
CA GLN A 107 0.67 12.05 -10.76
C GLN A 107 1.79 12.60 -9.90
N ARG A 108 2.17 11.84 -8.87
CA ARG A 108 3.24 12.19 -7.94
C ARG A 108 4.19 11.03 -7.76
N ASP A 109 5.49 11.28 -7.90
CA ASP A 109 6.51 10.28 -7.56
C ASP A 109 6.79 10.31 -6.06
N LEU A 110 6.43 9.24 -5.34
CA LEU A 110 6.66 9.11 -3.90
C LEU A 110 8.15 9.06 -3.55
N ARG A 111 9.01 8.67 -4.50
CA ARG A 111 10.46 8.61 -4.28
C ARG A 111 11.14 9.96 -4.16
N VAL A 112 10.50 11.01 -4.70
CA VAL A 112 11.08 12.35 -4.77
C VAL A 112 10.08 13.34 -4.17
N PRO A 113 9.96 13.38 -2.82
CA PRO A 113 8.84 14.04 -2.14
C PRO A 113 8.76 15.55 -2.44
N GLN A 114 9.88 16.20 -2.73
CA GLN A 114 9.95 17.63 -3.08
C GLN A 114 9.46 17.92 -4.51
N ARG A 115 9.50 16.94 -5.41
CA ARG A 115 9.11 17.14 -6.82
C ARG A 115 7.64 17.52 -6.89
N ALA A 116 7.31 18.53 -7.69
CA ALA A 116 5.91 18.89 -7.94
C ALA A 116 5.15 17.73 -8.62
N SER A 117 3.87 17.60 -8.33
CA SER A 117 3.01 16.64 -9.02
C SER A 117 2.72 17.11 -10.44
N THR A 118 2.60 16.19 -11.39
CA THR A 118 2.23 16.47 -12.78
C THR A 118 0.70 16.44 -12.91
N PRO A 119 0.02 17.57 -13.15
CA PRO A 119 -1.43 17.59 -13.27
C PRO A 119 -1.91 16.89 -14.54
N PHE A 120 -3.09 16.28 -14.46
CA PHE A 120 -3.81 15.74 -15.61
C PHE A 120 -5.09 16.53 -15.85
N ARG A 121 -5.45 16.66 -17.12
CA ARG A 121 -6.76 17.19 -17.51
C ARG A 121 -7.76 16.04 -17.52
N THR A 122 -8.84 16.19 -16.77
CA THR A 122 -10.00 15.29 -16.86
C THR A 122 -10.70 15.46 -18.19
N GLU A 123 -10.92 14.34 -18.88
CA GLU A 123 -11.67 14.27 -20.13
C GLU A 123 -13.18 14.48 -19.88
N ARG A 124 -13.95 14.71 -20.95
CA ARG A 124 -15.39 14.99 -20.85
C ARG A 124 -16.19 13.85 -20.23
N ASP A 125 -15.69 12.63 -20.34
CA ASP A 125 -16.31 11.42 -19.80
C ASP A 125 -15.86 11.11 -18.35
N GLY A 126 -15.10 12.03 -17.72
CA GLY A 126 -14.60 11.88 -16.36
C GLY A 126 -13.29 11.08 -16.25
N THR A 127 -12.71 10.64 -17.37
CA THR A 127 -11.47 9.85 -17.35
C THR A 127 -10.21 10.73 -17.34
N VAL A 128 -9.10 10.17 -16.87
CA VAL A 128 -7.77 10.79 -16.88
C VAL A 128 -6.71 9.79 -17.39
N TRP A 129 -5.81 10.27 -18.23
CA TRP A 129 -4.82 9.47 -18.98
C TRP A 129 -3.65 10.34 -19.48
N PRO A 130 -2.45 9.77 -19.74
CA PRO A 130 -1.94 8.45 -19.34
C PRO A 130 -1.23 8.49 -17.99
N PHE A 131 -1.74 7.77 -16.99
CA PHE A 131 -1.00 7.58 -15.73
C PHE A 131 0.02 6.48 -15.89
N GLN A 132 1.27 6.74 -15.54
CA GLN A 132 2.31 5.72 -15.57
C GLN A 132 2.13 4.76 -14.39
N GLN A 133 2.12 3.45 -14.67
CA GLN A 133 2.06 2.43 -13.62
C GLN A 133 3.25 2.57 -12.64
N PRO A 134 3.05 2.28 -11.35
CA PRO A 134 4.14 2.28 -10.37
C PRO A 134 5.17 1.18 -10.66
N GLY A 135 6.42 1.38 -10.20
CA GLY A 135 7.38 0.28 -10.00
C GLY A 135 7.88 -0.44 -11.25
N ARG A 136 7.69 0.10 -12.46
CA ARG A 136 8.10 -0.59 -13.71
C ARG A 136 9.59 -0.79 -13.92
N LYS A 137 10.46 -0.11 -13.15
CA LYS A 137 11.93 -0.22 -13.27
C LYS A 137 12.52 -0.72 -11.95
N PRO A 138 12.82 -2.03 -11.84
CA PRO A 138 13.65 -2.55 -10.77
C PRO A 138 14.97 -1.77 -10.72
N ALA A 139 15.37 -1.33 -9.53
CA ALA A 139 16.69 -0.77 -9.32
C ALA A 139 17.70 -1.91 -9.08
N PRO A 140 18.99 -1.73 -9.42
CA PRO A 140 20.02 -2.76 -9.24
C PRO A 140 20.17 -3.29 -7.80
N ASP A 141 19.73 -2.51 -6.82
CA ASP A 141 19.75 -2.81 -5.38
C ASP A 141 18.47 -3.52 -4.89
N GLY A 142 17.58 -3.96 -5.80
CA GLY A 142 16.31 -4.59 -5.45
C GLY A 142 15.21 -3.59 -5.06
N GLY A 143 15.47 -2.28 -5.14
CA GLY A 143 14.50 -1.22 -4.93
C GLY A 143 13.77 -0.79 -6.21
N CYS A 144 13.26 0.44 -6.18
CA CYS A 144 12.62 1.12 -7.31
C CYS A 144 13.23 2.50 -7.49
N THR A 145 13.37 2.97 -8.73
CA THR A 145 13.86 4.33 -9.02
C THR A 145 12.76 5.38 -8.97
N THR A 146 11.51 4.97 -9.17
CA THR A 146 10.30 5.80 -9.13
C THR A 146 9.14 4.99 -8.58
N TRP A 147 8.19 5.67 -7.92
CA TRP A 147 6.92 5.08 -7.53
C TRP A 147 5.80 6.11 -7.72
N ASN A 148 5.08 6.00 -8.84
CA ASN A 148 4.03 6.96 -9.21
C ASN A 148 2.73 6.68 -8.46
N ALA A 149 2.29 7.62 -7.63
CA ALA A 149 0.98 7.65 -7.00
C ALA A 149 0.02 8.59 -7.76
N VAL A 150 -1.27 8.29 -7.69
CA VAL A 150 -2.35 9.18 -8.13
C VAL A 150 -2.65 10.14 -6.98
N GLN A 151 -2.50 11.44 -7.22
CA GLN A 151 -2.93 12.48 -6.30
C GLN A 151 -4.29 13.00 -6.74
N VAL A 152 -5.27 12.96 -5.85
CA VAL A 152 -6.61 13.49 -6.07
C VAL A 152 -6.82 14.66 -5.14
N THR A 153 -7.34 15.78 -5.64
CA THR A 153 -7.82 16.87 -4.78
C THR A 153 -9.34 16.91 -4.83
N GLY A 154 -9.98 16.78 -3.67
CA GLY A 154 -11.43 16.86 -3.54
C GLY A 154 -11.96 18.28 -3.63
N ARG A 155 -13.29 18.44 -3.63
CA ARG A 155 -13.95 19.76 -3.50
C ARG A 155 -13.71 20.40 -2.14
N ASP A 156 -13.43 19.59 -1.13
CA ASP A 156 -12.98 19.99 0.20
C ASP A 156 -11.59 20.68 0.18
N GLY A 157 -10.85 20.56 -0.93
CA GLY A 157 -9.52 21.14 -1.09
C GLY A 157 -8.39 20.26 -0.56
N HIS A 158 -8.69 19.11 0.05
CA HIS A 158 -7.69 18.20 0.58
C HIS A 158 -7.13 17.30 -0.52
N ALA A 159 -5.80 17.16 -0.53
CA ALA A 159 -5.12 16.24 -1.43
C ALA A 159 -5.02 14.86 -0.76
N ARG A 160 -5.28 13.82 -1.54
CA ARG A 160 -5.19 12.41 -1.11
C ARG A 160 -4.34 11.66 -2.12
N LEU A 161 -3.49 10.75 -1.65
CA LEU A 161 -2.64 9.94 -2.52
C LEU A 161 -3.16 8.51 -2.59
N TYR A 162 -3.09 7.92 -3.77
CA TYR A 162 -3.47 6.54 -4.01
C TYR A 162 -2.35 5.83 -4.77
N THR A 163 -2.07 4.59 -4.38
CA THR A 163 -1.12 3.74 -5.09
C THR A 163 -1.86 2.67 -5.88
N ASP A 164 -1.43 2.47 -7.10
CA ASP A 164 -1.94 1.39 -7.94
C ASP A 164 -1.19 0.09 -7.66
N LEU A 165 -1.90 -0.92 -7.15
CA LEU A 165 -1.34 -2.23 -6.83
C LEU A 165 -1.87 -3.33 -7.76
N GLY A 166 -2.41 -2.94 -8.92
CA GLY A 166 -2.91 -3.84 -9.96
C GLY A 166 -4.42 -4.11 -9.91
N ASP A 167 -5.09 -3.69 -8.83
CA ASP A 167 -6.55 -3.79 -8.69
C ASP A 167 -7.28 -2.67 -9.46
N LEU A 168 -8.62 -2.73 -9.59
CA LEU A 168 -9.41 -1.62 -10.15
C LEU A 168 -9.50 -0.44 -9.19
N LEU A 169 -9.49 -0.70 -7.88
CA LEU A 169 -9.47 0.35 -6.85
C LEU A 169 -8.03 0.57 -6.36
N PRO A 170 -7.41 1.71 -6.66
CA PRO A 170 -6.12 2.08 -6.07
C PRO A 170 -6.21 2.18 -4.54
N ALA A 171 -5.15 1.79 -3.85
CA ALA A 171 -5.10 1.83 -2.39
C ALA A 171 -4.83 3.25 -1.89
N HIS A 172 -5.65 3.75 -0.97
CA HIS A 172 -5.46 5.06 -0.33
C HIS A 172 -4.21 5.03 0.56
N LEU A 173 -3.32 6.02 0.39
CA LEU A 173 -2.10 6.18 1.16
C LEU A 173 -2.31 7.19 2.28
N THR A 174 -1.97 6.79 3.49
CA THR A 174 -2.06 7.62 4.71
C THR A 174 -0.78 7.54 5.52
N THR A 175 -0.56 8.46 6.45
CA THR A 175 0.65 8.48 7.29
C THR A 175 0.33 8.75 8.76
N GLY A 176 1.23 8.36 9.66
CA GLY A 176 1.11 8.65 11.09
C GLY A 176 0.46 7.53 11.89
N SER A 177 0.03 7.86 13.11
CA SER A 177 -0.42 6.87 14.09
C SER A 177 -1.59 6.02 13.56
N PRO A 178 -1.57 4.69 13.72
CA PRO A 178 -2.63 3.80 13.22
C PRO A 178 -4.05 4.13 13.69
N GLY A 179 -4.21 4.75 14.87
CA GLY A 179 -5.52 5.10 15.42
C GLY A 179 -6.16 6.33 14.77
N ALA A 180 -5.36 7.19 14.15
CA ALA A 180 -5.80 8.42 13.50
C ALA A 180 -4.82 8.77 12.36
N PRO A 181 -4.79 7.96 11.29
CA PRO A 181 -3.89 8.20 10.18
C PRO A 181 -4.29 9.50 9.46
N GLY A 182 -3.30 10.30 9.09
CA GLY A 182 -3.45 11.54 8.34
C GLY A 182 -3.23 11.34 6.84
N GLU A 183 -3.64 12.35 6.06
CA GLU A 183 -3.40 12.39 4.62
C GLU A 183 -1.93 12.65 4.29
N VAL A 184 -1.52 12.29 3.07
CA VAL A 184 -0.17 12.56 2.54
C VAL A 184 -0.23 13.78 1.63
N ASP A 185 -0.48 14.95 2.20
CA ASP A 185 -0.78 16.20 1.47
C ASP A 185 0.30 17.28 1.59
N ASP A 186 1.13 17.24 2.63
CA ASP A 186 2.23 18.18 2.86
C ASP A 186 3.62 17.60 2.52
N LEU A 187 4.68 18.39 2.68
CA LEU A 187 6.04 17.92 2.41
C LEU A 187 6.55 16.94 3.48
N ALA A 188 6.13 17.09 4.73
CA ALA A 188 6.61 16.27 5.85
C ALA A 188 6.10 14.82 5.72
N SER A 189 4.81 14.65 5.49
CA SER A 189 4.14 13.37 5.20
C SER A 189 4.74 12.67 3.98
N ARG A 190 4.96 13.41 2.87
CA ARG A 190 5.63 12.87 1.67
C ARG A 190 7.06 12.41 1.98
N THR A 191 7.80 13.17 2.79
CA THR A 191 9.18 12.83 3.18
C THR A 191 9.23 11.60 4.08
N ALA A 192 8.25 11.43 4.98
CA ALA A 192 8.12 10.24 5.80
C ALA A 192 7.84 8.99 4.95
N TRP A 193 7.04 9.12 3.90
CA TRP A 193 6.67 8.02 2.99
C TRP A 193 7.78 7.56 2.03
N ALA A 194 8.60 8.49 1.54
CA ALA A 194 9.54 8.22 0.45
C ALA A 194 10.43 6.96 0.65
N PRO A 195 10.91 6.65 1.86
CA PRO A 195 11.78 5.50 2.08
C PRO A 195 11.07 4.14 2.05
N SER A 196 9.74 4.11 2.24
CA SER A 196 8.90 2.91 2.16
C SER A 196 8.23 2.74 0.79
N ALA A 197 8.40 3.71 -0.13
CA ALA A 197 7.68 3.75 -1.39
C ALA A 197 7.86 2.48 -2.23
N CYS A 198 9.06 1.90 -2.27
CA CYS A 198 9.33 0.70 -3.05
C CYS A 198 8.77 -0.58 -2.40
N SER A 199 8.58 -0.59 -1.08
CA SER A 199 8.01 -1.72 -0.34
C SER A 199 6.53 -1.95 -0.68
N LEU A 200 5.85 -0.96 -1.27
CA LEU A 200 4.49 -1.08 -1.80
C LEU A 200 4.35 -2.20 -2.85
N VAL A 201 5.45 -2.64 -3.49
CA VAL A 201 5.44 -3.81 -4.38
C VAL A 201 4.91 -5.07 -3.68
N ALA A 202 5.09 -5.20 -2.38
CA ALA A 202 4.62 -6.35 -1.60
C ALA A 202 3.08 -6.47 -1.58
N GLY A 203 2.37 -5.36 -1.83
CA GLY A 203 0.92 -5.29 -1.89
C GLY A 203 0.31 -5.63 -3.27
N GLN A 204 1.13 -5.81 -4.30
CA GLN A 204 0.63 -6.04 -5.67
C GLN A 204 -0.23 -7.31 -5.77
N GLY A 205 -1.41 -7.18 -6.39
CA GLY A 205 -2.36 -8.28 -6.60
C GLY A 205 -3.05 -8.81 -5.35
N ARG A 206 -2.88 -8.15 -4.18
CA ARG A 206 -3.44 -8.64 -2.90
C ARG A 206 -4.82 -8.08 -2.54
N GLY A 207 -5.38 -7.18 -3.35
CA GLY A 207 -6.65 -6.51 -3.02
C GLY A 207 -6.54 -5.53 -1.86
N VAL A 208 -5.43 -4.79 -1.83
CA VAL A 208 -5.17 -3.75 -0.84
C VAL A 208 -6.09 -2.56 -1.09
N ARG A 209 -6.81 -2.12 -0.06
CA ARG A 209 -7.71 -0.96 -0.11
C ARG A 209 -7.07 0.30 0.45
N ALA A 210 -6.17 0.15 1.40
CA ALA A 210 -5.50 1.26 2.07
C ALA A 210 -4.11 0.82 2.57
N VAL A 211 -3.18 1.77 2.62
CA VAL A 211 -1.85 1.59 3.21
C VAL A 211 -1.55 2.78 4.13
N ASN A 212 -1.20 2.48 5.38
CA ASN A 212 -0.67 3.48 6.31
C ASN A 212 0.83 3.24 6.54
N SER A 213 1.62 4.31 6.54
CA SER A 213 3.03 4.28 6.96
C SER A 213 3.24 5.15 8.20
N TRP A 214 3.70 4.51 9.28
CA TRP A 214 3.87 5.13 10.58
C TRP A 214 5.33 5.04 11.05
N SER A 215 6.01 6.19 11.21
CA SER A 215 7.30 6.22 11.90
C SER A 215 7.08 6.06 13.40
N TYR A 216 7.47 4.92 13.96
CA TYR A 216 7.16 4.55 15.33
C TYR A 216 8.35 4.69 16.30
N ALA A 217 9.58 4.75 15.78
CA ALA A 217 10.78 4.94 16.60
C ALA A 217 11.94 5.56 15.83
N SER A 218 12.74 6.36 16.54
CA SER A 218 14.07 6.78 16.13
C SER A 218 15.09 6.15 17.09
N GLN A 219 16.12 5.51 16.54
CA GLN A 219 17.10 4.76 17.32
C GLN A 219 18.51 5.32 17.12
N PRO A 220 19.15 5.89 18.16
CA PRO A 220 20.57 6.17 18.15
C PRO A 220 21.35 4.88 17.90
N LEU A 221 22.26 4.92 16.93
CA LEU A 221 23.08 3.77 16.59
C LEU A 221 24.34 3.72 17.47
N PRO A 222 24.83 2.51 17.80
CA PRO A 222 26.11 2.34 18.46
C PRO A 222 27.24 3.11 17.78
N GLU A 223 28.31 3.38 18.52
CA GLU A 223 29.54 4.01 18.01
C GLU A 223 29.31 5.42 17.44
N GLY A 224 28.22 6.09 17.84
CA GLY A 224 27.89 7.44 17.36
C GLY A 224 27.55 7.48 15.87
N ALA A 225 27.14 6.34 15.28
CA ALA A 225 26.91 6.20 13.84
C ALA A 225 25.61 6.87 13.33
N GLY A 226 25.08 7.85 14.06
CA GLY A 226 23.85 8.57 13.73
C GLY A 226 22.58 7.96 14.34
N THR A 227 21.43 8.27 13.74
CA THR A 227 20.11 7.82 14.21
C THR A 227 19.33 7.13 13.10
N ALA A 228 19.05 5.85 13.29
CA ALA A 228 18.17 5.12 12.39
C ALA A 228 16.70 5.46 12.64
N GLN A 229 15.88 5.26 11.61
CA GLN A 229 14.45 5.45 11.66
C GLN A 229 13.74 4.12 11.45
N TRP A 230 12.71 3.89 12.25
CA TRP A 230 11.84 2.74 12.12
C TRP A 230 10.45 3.18 11.68
N ALA A 231 9.92 2.47 10.70
CA ALA A 231 8.58 2.70 10.18
C ALA A 231 7.82 1.37 10.12
N CYS A 232 6.51 1.47 10.29
CA CYS A 232 5.61 0.36 10.06
C CYS A 232 4.66 0.69 8.92
N THR A 233 4.70 -0.12 7.87
CA THR A 233 3.81 -0.02 6.72
C THR A 233 2.78 -1.13 6.81
N ARG A 234 1.51 -0.75 7.04
CA ARG A 234 0.37 -1.67 7.13
C ARG A 234 -0.48 -1.56 5.87
N MET A 235 -0.59 -2.65 5.12
CA MET A 235 -1.45 -2.79 3.96
C MET A 235 -2.72 -3.51 4.36
N GLU A 236 -3.86 -2.82 4.32
CA GLU A 236 -5.16 -3.40 4.62
C GLU A 236 -5.87 -3.87 3.35
N THR A 237 -6.50 -5.03 3.40
CA THR A 237 -7.25 -5.60 2.27
C THR A 237 -8.76 -5.53 2.55
N TRP A 238 -9.55 -5.67 1.49
CA TRP A 238 -11.02 -5.71 1.58
C TRP A 238 -11.59 -6.87 2.41
N ARG A 239 -10.82 -7.94 2.60
CA ARG A 239 -11.24 -9.13 3.34
C ARG A 239 -11.18 -8.96 4.87
N GLY A 240 -10.57 -7.89 5.39
CA GLY A 240 -10.28 -7.70 6.81
C GLY A 240 -9.15 -8.61 7.34
N GLY A 241 -9.14 -9.89 6.93
CA GLY A 241 -7.97 -10.78 6.92
C GLY A 241 -7.23 -10.68 5.57
N GLY A 242 -5.92 -10.79 5.57
CA GLY A 242 -5.01 -10.63 4.44
C GLY A 242 -4.15 -9.38 4.54
N THR A 243 -4.13 -8.73 5.70
CA THR A 243 -3.27 -7.57 5.93
C THR A 243 -1.81 -7.98 5.87
N LEU A 244 -0.98 -7.16 5.23
CA LEU A 244 0.47 -7.32 5.26
C LEU A 244 1.06 -6.17 6.07
N THR A 245 1.81 -6.51 7.11
CA THR A 245 2.52 -5.54 7.94
C THR A 245 4.01 -5.69 7.70
N LEU A 246 4.68 -4.59 7.38
CA LEU A 246 6.12 -4.51 7.20
C LEU A 246 6.67 -3.58 8.28
N ALA A 247 7.64 -4.06 9.06
CA ALA A 247 8.48 -3.20 9.88
C ALA A 247 9.77 -2.93 9.11
N GLU A 248 10.07 -1.66 8.90
CA GLU A 248 11.17 -1.19 8.07
C GLU A 248 12.16 -0.40 8.92
N TYR A 249 13.44 -0.67 8.67
CA TYR A 249 14.57 -0.01 9.30
C TYR A 249 15.32 0.81 8.25
N ARG A 250 15.54 2.10 8.53
CA ARG A 250 16.33 2.98 7.68
C ARG A 250 17.56 3.47 8.43
N ALA A 251 18.73 3.00 8.02
CA ALA A 251 19.99 3.50 8.52
C ALA A 251 20.25 4.97 8.07
N PRO A 252 21.03 5.75 8.84
CA PRO A 252 21.47 7.08 8.44
C PRO A 252 22.11 7.10 7.06
N GLY A 253 21.76 8.09 6.23
CA GLY A 253 22.30 8.25 4.87
C GLY A 253 21.72 7.30 3.83
N HIS A 254 20.87 6.34 4.20
CA HIS A 254 20.21 5.46 3.24
C HIS A 254 18.86 6.02 2.78
N PRO A 255 18.58 6.06 1.47
CA PRO A 255 17.35 6.65 0.94
C PRO A 255 16.13 5.73 1.05
N LEU A 256 16.34 4.44 1.29
CA LEU A 256 15.28 3.42 1.43
C LEU A 256 15.33 2.77 2.81
N GLY A 257 14.16 2.37 3.30
CA GLY A 257 14.07 1.42 4.40
C GLY A 257 14.34 0.00 3.91
N ALA A 258 15.05 -0.79 4.72
CA ALA A 258 15.12 -2.22 4.57
C ALA A 258 13.98 -2.87 5.38
N VAL A 259 13.30 -3.87 4.80
CA VAL A 259 12.31 -4.65 5.55
C VAL A 259 13.03 -5.46 6.61
N ALA A 260 12.86 -5.06 7.86
CA ALA A 260 13.45 -5.72 9.03
C ALA A 260 12.62 -6.95 9.43
N ALA A 261 11.29 -6.83 9.31
CA ALA A 261 10.39 -7.94 9.55
C ALA A 261 9.05 -7.76 8.82
N GLN A 262 8.34 -8.87 8.62
CA GLN A 262 7.03 -8.86 7.98
C GLN A 262 6.11 -9.93 8.56
N ALA A 263 4.81 -9.64 8.60
CA ALA A 263 3.80 -10.62 8.95
C ALA A 263 2.52 -10.41 8.14
N ALA A 264 1.97 -11.52 7.64
CA ALA A 264 0.61 -11.57 7.13
C ALA A 264 -0.36 -11.74 8.30
N ASP A 265 -1.57 -11.20 8.17
CA ASP A 265 -2.66 -11.36 9.13
C ASP A 265 -2.34 -10.89 10.56
N SER A 266 -1.31 -10.05 10.72
CA SER A 266 -0.93 -9.47 12.01
C SER A 266 -1.84 -8.30 12.38
N PRO A 267 -2.22 -8.15 13.66
CA PRO A 267 -2.94 -6.98 14.15
C PRO A 267 -2.04 -5.74 14.33
N SER A 268 -0.71 -5.90 14.33
CA SER A 268 0.26 -4.82 14.59
C SER A 268 0.07 -3.63 13.64
N CYS A 269 0.37 -2.44 14.15
CA CYS A 269 0.21 -1.17 13.43
C CYS A 269 -1.22 -0.92 12.93
N GLY A 270 -2.21 -1.59 13.52
CA GLY A 270 -3.63 -1.37 13.24
C GLY A 270 -4.26 -0.45 14.27
N ALA A 271 -5.37 0.20 13.92
CA ALA A 271 -6.05 1.16 14.79
C ALA A 271 -6.38 0.61 16.19
N ARG A 272 -6.68 -0.70 16.29
CA ARG A 272 -7.00 -1.38 17.56
C ARG A 272 -5.79 -1.97 18.28
N ARG A 273 -4.68 -2.18 17.58
CA ARG A 273 -3.44 -2.80 18.10
C ARG A 273 -2.26 -2.07 17.44
N PRO A 274 -2.00 -0.82 17.85
CA PRO A 274 -0.97 0.00 17.21
C PRO A 274 0.43 -0.57 17.43
N ASP A 275 0.65 -1.31 18.52
CA ASP A 275 2.00 -1.72 18.91
C ASP A 275 2.71 -2.66 17.94
N VAL A 276 4.01 -2.41 17.79
CA VAL A 276 4.91 -3.15 16.91
C VAL A 276 6.30 -3.22 17.54
N LEU A 277 6.97 -4.35 17.33
CA LEU A 277 8.34 -4.61 17.72
C LEU A 277 9.02 -5.30 16.54
N ALA A 278 10.18 -4.80 16.14
CA ALA A 278 10.97 -5.44 15.08
C ALA A 278 12.46 -5.32 15.39
N GLY A 279 13.25 -6.22 14.78
CA GLY A 279 14.69 -6.23 14.89
C GLY A 279 15.38 -6.33 13.53
N ALA A 280 16.59 -5.79 13.46
CA ALA A 280 17.41 -5.79 12.27
C ALA A 280 18.88 -6.02 12.66
N MET A 281 19.59 -6.77 11.82
CA MET A 281 21.05 -6.86 11.92
C MET A 281 21.66 -5.61 11.28
N TRP A 282 22.63 -5.00 11.96
CA TRP A 282 23.32 -3.81 11.47
C TRP A 282 24.82 -3.90 11.74
N LYS A 283 25.62 -3.49 10.76
CA LYS A 283 27.08 -3.43 10.87
C LYS A 283 27.51 -2.00 11.15
N ALA A 284 28.25 -1.81 12.24
CA ALA A 284 28.83 -0.53 12.58
C ALA A 284 30.01 -0.17 11.67
N PRO A 285 30.41 1.11 11.61
CA PRO A 285 31.59 1.54 10.86
C PRO A 285 32.88 0.84 11.27
N SER A 286 33.01 0.43 12.55
CA SER A 286 34.14 -0.38 13.03
C SER A 286 34.18 -1.80 12.45
N GLY A 287 33.10 -2.25 11.82
CA GLY A 287 32.91 -3.62 11.37
C GLY A 287 32.22 -4.53 12.39
N THR A 288 31.95 -4.05 13.60
CA THR A 288 31.22 -4.79 14.64
C THR A 288 29.75 -4.96 14.24
N TRP A 289 29.22 -6.18 14.36
CA TRP A 289 27.82 -6.46 14.11
C TRP A 289 26.98 -6.28 15.38
N TYR A 290 25.77 -5.74 15.21
CA TYR A 290 24.78 -5.56 16.26
C TYR A 290 23.43 -6.07 15.80
N VAL A 291 22.67 -6.65 16.73
CA VAL A 291 21.22 -6.75 16.58
C VAL A 291 20.59 -5.54 17.22
N LEU A 292 19.89 -4.78 16.39
CA LEU A 292 19.04 -3.67 16.79
C LEU A 292 17.62 -4.17 16.96
N ALA A 293 16.87 -3.62 17.91
CA ALA A 293 15.42 -3.72 17.93
C ALA A 293 14.79 -2.41 18.41
N ALA A 294 13.61 -2.14 17.89
CA ALA A 294 12.81 -0.99 18.30
C ALA A 294 11.34 -1.38 18.43
N GLY A 295 10.73 -0.92 19.52
CA GLY A 295 9.31 -0.96 19.78
C GLY A 295 8.64 0.40 19.59
N SER A 296 7.33 0.39 19.36
CA SER A 296 6.46 1.56 19.40
C SER A 296 6.46 2.26 20.78
N GLU A 297 5.81 3.42 20.87
CA GLU A 297 5.73 4.18 22.13
C GLU A 297 5.09 3.40 23.30
N GLY A 298 4.20 2.44 23.01
CA GLY A 298 3.58 1.57 24.01
C GLY A 298 4.51 0.48 24.58
N VAL A 299 5.72 0.30 24.03
CA VAL A 299 6.70 -0.68 24.54
C VAL A 299 7.47 -0.09 25.72
N ALA A 300 7.47 -0.82 26.85
CA ALA A 300 8.20 -0.44 28.07
C ALA A 300 9.60 -1.05 28.14
N SER A 301 9.74 -2.32 27.74
CA SER A 301 11.04 -3.02 27.72
C SER A 301 11.09 -4.07 26.62
N ILE A 302 12.30 -4.42 26.19
CA ILE A 302 12.55 -5.44 25.15
C ILE A 302 13.46 -6.51 25.72
N THR A 303 13.14 -7.76 25.41
CA THR A 303 13.98 -8.93 25.67
C THR A 303 14.27 -9.65 24.37
N ALA A 304 15.51 -10.12 24.23
CA ALA A 304 15.95 -10.98 23.14
C ALA A 304 16.32 -12.34 23.72
N ARG A 305 15.83 -13.39 23.06
CA ARG A 305 16.14 -14.79 23.37
C ARG A 305 16.58 -15.48 22.08
N ASP A 306 17.07 -16.71 22.21
CA ASP A 306 17.38 -17.63 21.12
C ASP A 306 18.37 -17.08 20.07
N GLY A 307 19.65 -17.43 20.22
CA GLY A 307 20.75 -16.93 19.38
C GLY A 307 21.46 -15.72 19.99
N ILE A 308 20.71 -14.78 20.57
CA ILE A 308 21.21 -13.64 21.36
C ILE A 308 20.39 -13.53 22.63
N ARG A 309 21.06 -13.39 23.78
CA ARG A 309 20.39 -13.15 25.08
C ARG A 309 20.70 -11.76 25.58
N GLY A 310 19.64 -11.02 25.89
CA GLY A 310 19.76 -9.78 26.62
C GLY A 310 18.42 -9.10 26.82
N ALA A 311 18.44 -8.00 27.56
CA ALA A 311 17.27 -7.20 27.86
C ALA A 311 17.64 -5.72 27.81
N SER A 312 16.67 -4.89 27.42
CA SER A 312 16.74 -3.45 27.50
C SER A 312 15.54 -2.95 28.30
N PRO A 313 15.74 -2.10 29.33
CA PRO A 313 14.65 -1.49 30.08
C PRO A 313 13.99 -0.32 29.34
N THR A 314 14.12 -0.28 28.00
CA THR A 314 13.56 0.76 27.13
C THR A 314 12.94 0.11 25.89
N ARG A 315 12.25 0.92 25.07
CA ARG A 315 11.73 0.51 23.75
C ARG A 315 12.78 0.38 22.66
N LEU A 316 14.07 0.56 22.97
CA LEU A 316 15.17 0.42 22.03
C LEU A 316 16.17 -0.59 22.54
N PHE A 317 16.80 -1.32 21.62
CA PHE A 317 17.71 -2.41 21.93
C PHE A 317 18.85 -2.42 20.92
N ALA A 318 20.09 -2.52 21.38
CA ALA A 318 21.25 -2.69 20.53
C ALA A 318 22.27 -3.55 21.28
N LEU A 319 22.52 -4.77 20.80
CA LEU A 319 23.52 -5.66 21.40
C LEU A 319 24.53 -6.14 20.34
N PRO A 320 25.83 -6.19 20.69
CA PRO A 320 26.82 -6.84 19.84
C PRO A 320 26.41 -8.28 19.55
N ALA A 321 26.57 -8.69 18.30
CA ALA A 321 26.17 -9.99 17.79
C ALA A 321 27.19 -10.51 16.78
N ARG A 322 27.11 -11.80 16.47
CA ARG A 322 27.80 -12.36 15.30
C ARG A 322 26.99 -12.04 14.05
N GLU A 323 27.68 -11.94 12.93
CA GLU A 323 27.03 -11.85 11.62
C GLU A 323 26.01 -12.99 11.43
N GLY A 324 24.82 -12.67 10.93
CA GLY A 324 23.75 -13.65 10.69
C GLY A 324 23.06 -14.20 11.95
N ALA A 325 23.39 -13.73 13.15
CA ALA A 325 22.66 -14.14 14.36
C ALA A 325 21.20 -13.68 14.30
N THR A 326 20.28 -14.53 14.73
CA THR A 326 18.87 -14.19 14.90
C THR A 326 18.53 -14.08 16.38
N ALA A 327 17.41 -13.42 16.69
CA ALA A 327 16.88 -13.33 18.04
C ALA A 327 15.36 -13.35 18.00
N THR A 328 14.75 -14.12 18.90
CA THR A 328 13.34 -14.01 19.21
C THR A 328 13.13 -12.81 20.13
N LEU A 329 12.42 -11.80 19.63
CA LEU A 329 12.15 -10.57 20.36
C LEU A 329 10.81 -10.65 21.06
N ARG A 330 10.77 -10.15 22.30
CA ARG A 330 9.54 -9.97 23.07
C ARG A 330 9.60 -8.69 23.88
N ALA A 331 8.50 -7.95 23.91
CA ALA A 331 8.34 -6.72 24.67
C ALA A 331 7.30 -6.86 25.78
N ALA A 332 7.54 -6.14 26.87
CA ALA A 332 6.49 -5.77 27.82
C ALA A 332 5.93 -4.40 27.42
N LEU A 333 4.62 -4.26 27.47
CA LEU A 333 3.92 -3.01 27.16
C LEU A 333 3.67 -2.21 28.42
N VAL A 334 3.51 -0.89 28.27
CA VAL A 334 3.22 0.04 29.37
C VAL A 334 1.91 -0.26 30.10
N ASP A 335 0.96 -0.90 29.42
CA ASP A 335 -0.34 -1.31 29.95
C ASP A 335 -0.30 -2.68 30.66
N GLY A 336 0.89 -3.29 30.79
CA GLY A 336 1.10 -4.61 31.38
C GLY A 336 0.95 -5.78 30.41
N GLY A 337 0.60 -5.52 29.14
CA GLY A 337 0.55 -6.53 28.09
C GLY A 337 1.93 -7.01 27.65
N THR A 338 1.94 -8.01 26.76
CA THR A 338 3.16 -8.46 26.07
C THR A 338 2.96 -8.45 24.56
N LEU A 339 4.06 -8.21 23.84
CA LEU A 339 4.11 -8.18 22.39
C LEU A 339 5.28 -9.04 21.91
N ASP A 340 5.03 -9.98 21.01
CA ASP A 340 6.10 -10.69 20.31
C ASP A 340 6.61 -9.84 19.13
N GLY A 341 7.86 -10.04 18.74
CA GLY A 341 8.42 -9.44 17.53
C GLY A 341 7.55 -9.76 16.31
N LEU A 342 7.44 -8.80 15.40
CA LEU A 342 6.77 -9.02 14.13
C LEU A 342 7.54 -10.08 13.34
N GLY A 343 6.88 -11.17 12.95
CA GLY A 343 7.46 -12.22 12.10
C GLY A 343 8.22 -13.29 12.87
#